data_AF-A0A822CSU2-F1
#
_entry.id   AF-A0A822CSU2-F1
#
_cell.length_a   1.000
_cell.length_b   1.000
_cell.length_c   1.000
_cell.angle_alpha   90.00
_cell.angle_beta   90.00
_cell.angle_gamma   90.00
#
_symmetry.space_group_name_H-M   'P 1'
#
loop_
_entity.id
_entity.type
_entity.pdbx_description
1 polymer ?
#
loop_
_entity_poly.entity_id
_entity_poly.type
_entity_poly.pdbx_seq_one_letter_code
_entity_poly.pdbx_strand_id
1 'polypeptide(L)' 'TFATWEVRREDEFSPLKNGTGNKDTAETCRRDLILQHIRYLKQAGAILQEANENICEISPLVSYAGENLDLVKGQNLSFP' A
#
# COMPACT_ATOMS: atom_id res chain seq x y z
N THR A 1 -1.01 -19.31 -29.25
CA THR A 1 0.24 -19.07 -28.51
C THR A 1 -0.09 -18.81 -27.06
N PHE A 2 0.70 -19.33 -26.13
CA PHE A 2 0.51 -19.17 -24.69
C PHE A 2 1.59 -18.22 -24.12
N ALA A 3 1.24 -17.40 -23.13
CA ALA A 3 2.15 -16.47 -22.46
C ALA A 3 1.85 -16.37 -20.95
N THR A 4 2.85 -15.98 -20.17
CA THR A 4 2.78 -15.74 -18.72
C THR A 4 3.46 -14.43 -18.36
N TRP A 5 2.96 -13.73 -17.34
CA TRP A 5 3.52 -12.47 -16.84
C TRP A 5 3.69 -12.54 -15.31
N GLU A 6 4.91 -12.36 -14.84
CA GLU A 6 5.24 -12.34 -13.42
C GLU A 6 5.09 -10.92 -12.86
N VAL A 7 4.63 -10.82 -11.61
CA VAL A 7 4.44 -9.56 -10.89
C VAL A 7 4.94 -9.67 -9.45
N ARG A 8 5.10 -8.51 -8.81
CA ARG A 8 5.43 -8.44 -7.38
C ARG A 8 4.21 -8.76 -6.55
N ARG A 9 4.36 -9.69 -5.60
CA ARG A 9 3.25 -10.11 -4.73
C ARG A 9 2.73 -8.95 -3.90
N GLU A 10 3.64 -8.16 -3.33
CA GLU A 10 3.34 -7.06 -2.43
C GLU A 10 2.59 -5.89 -3.09
N ASP A 11 2.55 -5.85 -4.43
CA ASP A 11 1.84 -4.82 -5.19
C ASP A 11 0.53 -5.35 -5.80
N GLU A 12 0.45 -6.64 -6.13
CA GLU A 12 -0.66 -7.19 -6.94
C GLU A 12 -1.44 -8.32 -6.24
N PHE A 13 -0.98 -8.83 -5.10
CA PHE A 13 -1.58 -10.04 -4.50
C PHE A 13 -1.53 -10.12 -2.97
N SER A 14 -2.66 -9.81 -2.33
CA SER A 14 -2.92 -10.12 -0.91
C SER A 14 -4.29 -10.81 -0.74
N PRO A 15 -4.35 -12.15 -0.67
CA PRO A 15 -5.61 -12.87 -0.71
C PRO A 15 -6.32 -12.91 0.65
N LEU A 16 -7.66 -12.88 0.64
CA LEU A 16 -8.51 -13.08 1.80
C LEU A 16 -9.18 -14.46 1.74
N LYS A 17 -8.80 -15.37 2.65
CA LYS A 17 -9.23 -16.77 2.65
C LYS A 17 -9.59 -17.31 4.04
N ASN A 18 -8.95 -16.81 5.09
CA ASN A 18 -9.05 -17.39 6.43
C ASN A 18 -9.57 -16.37 7.46
N GLY A 19 -10.02 -16.90 8.61
CA GLY A 19 -10.35 -16.10 9.80
C GLY A 19 -9.12 -15.62 10.56
N THR A 20 -9.35 -14.84 11.63
CA THR A 20 -8.32 -14.14 12.39
C THR A 20 -7.25 -15.07 12.98
N GLY A 21 -6.01 -14.56 13.13
CA GLY A 21 -4.89 -15.30 13.72
C GLY A 21 -4.20 -16.31 12.78
N ASN A 22 -4.49 -16.26 11.48
CA ASN A 22 -3.86 -17.09 10.45
C ASN A 22 -3.21 -16.22 9.34
N LYS A 23 -2.75 -16.83 8.24
CA LYS A 23 -2.36 -16.16 7.00
C LYS A 23 -3.56 -15.89 6.10
N ASP A 24 -3.42 -15.00 5.12
CA ASP A 24 -4.47 -14.70 4.13
C ASP A 24 -5.80 -14.30 4.81
N THR A 25 -5.72 -13.36 5.76
CA THR A 25 -6.82 -12.86 6.58
C THR A 25 -7.08 -11.38 6.32
N ALA A 26 -8.15 -10.82 6.91
CA ALA A 26 -8.45 -9.40 6.79
C ALA A 26 -7.29 -8.53 7.33
N GLU A 27 -6.63 -8.98 8.41
CA GLU A 27 -5.47 -8.31 8.98
C GLU A 27 -4.28 -8.29 8.02
N THR A 28 -3.98 -9.42 7.35
CA THR A 28 -2.88 -9.47 6.39
C THR A 28 -3.17 -8.61 5.16
N CYS A 29 -4.40 -8.64 4.64
CA CYS A 29 -4.81 -7.81 3.51
C CYS A 29 -4.70 -6.32 3.84
N ARG A 30 -5.22 -5.90 5.00
CA ARG A 30 -5.15 -4.51 5.45
C ARG A 30 -3.70 -4.05 5.61
N ARG A 31 -2.86 -4.86 6.25
CA ARG A 31 -1.44 -4.55 6.43
C ARG A 31 -0.73 -4.39 5.09
N ASP A 32 -0.93 -5.31 4.16
CA ASP A 32 -0.26 -5.29 2.86
C ASP A 32 -0.66 -4.04 2.05
N LEU A 33 -1.94 -3.67 2.07
CA LEU A 33 -2.44 -2.43 1.43
C LEU A 33 -1.85 -1.16 2.05
N ILE A 34 -1.80 -1.07 3.39
CA ILE A 34 -1.18 0.06 4.08
C ILE A 34 0.30 0.19 3.71
N LEU A 35 1.02 -0.94 3.68
CA LEU A 35 2.43 -0.94 3.30
C LEU A 35 2.64 -0.52 1.84
N GLN A 36 1.72 -0.87 0.94
CA GLN A 36 1.76 -0.41 -0.45
C GLN A 36 1.61 1.12 -0.54
N HIS A 37 0.62 1.69 0.14
CA HIS A 37 0.40 3.14 0.15
C HIS A 37 1.56 3.92 0.79
N ILE A 38 2.15 3.37 1.85
CA ILE A 38 3.38 3.93 2.44
C ILE A 38 4.51 3.96 1.41
N ARG A 39 4.69 2.90 0.61
CA ARG A 39 5.70 2.89 -0.47
C ARG A 39 5.41 3.97 -1.51
N TYR A 40 4.15 4.13 -1.92
CA TYR A 40 3.76 5.16 -2.89
C TYR A 40 4.06 6.57 -2.39
N LEU A 41 3.70 6.90 -1.14
CA LEU A 41 3.99 8.21 -0.56
C LEU A 41 5.50 8.48 -0.42
N LYS A 42 6.28 7.48 0.00
CA LYS A 42 7.74 7.59 0.08
C LYS A 42 8.36 7.83 -1.31
N GLN A 43 7.89 7.13 -2.34
CA GLN A 43 8.35 7.30 -3.72
C GLN A 43 7.97 8.68 -4.27
N ALA A 44 6.81 9.22 -3.89
CA ALA A 44 6.40 10.58 -4.21
C ALA A 44 7.17 11.68 -3.45
N GLY A 45 8.06 11.29 -2.52
CA GLY A 45 8.92 12.22 -1.77
C GLY A 45 8.25 12.81 -0.53
N ALA A 46 7.20 12.19 0.01
CA ALA A 46 6.66 12.56 1.31
C ALA A 46 7.62 12.18 2.43
N ILE A 47 7.66 13.02 3.47
CA ILE A 47 8.39 12.76 4.71
C ILE A 47 7.39 12.18 5.71
N LEU A 48 7.52 10.90 6.00
CA LEU A 48 6.63 10.20 6.93
C LEU A 48 7.29 10.19 8.32
N GLN A 49 6.59 10.67 9.34
CA GLN A 49 7.02 10.46 10.73
C GLN A 49 6.94 8.96 11.03
N GLU A 50 7.92 8.41 11.77
CA GLU A 50 8.04 6.96 11.99
C GLU A 50 6.71 6.37 12.49
N ALA A 51 6.05 5.61 11.63
CA ALA A 51 4.74 5.07 11.85
C ALA A 51 4.87 3.55 11.99
N ASN A 52 5.01 3.08 13.22
CA ASN A 52 4.53 1.74 13.52
C ASN A 52 3.01 1.86 13.62
N GLU A 53 2.29 1.21 12.69
CA GLU A 53 0.84 0.98 12.72
C GLU A 53 -0.11 2.12 12.29
N ASN A 54 0.38 3.28 11.85
CA ASN A 54 -0.55 4.32 11.45
C ASN A 54 -1.29 3.99 10.13
N ILE A 55 -2.56 4.38 10.07
CA ILE A 55 -3.47 4.03 8.97
C ILE A 55 -3.13 4.90 7.74
N CYS A 56 -2.60 4.28 6.69
CA CYS A 56 -2.32 4.93 5.41
C CYS A 56 -3.15 4.30 4.28
N GLU A 57 -4.13 5.03 3.77
CA GLU A 57 -4.97 4.60 2.66
C GLU A 57 -5.07 5.68 1.59
N ILE A 58 -4.80 5.29 0.34
CA ILE A 58 -4.95 6.16 -0.84
C ILE A 58 -6.13 5.61 -1.65
N SER A 59 -7.11 6.48 -1.92
CA SER A 59 -8.24 6.09 -2.76
C SER A 59 -7.76 5.76 -4.18
N PRO A 60 -8.21 4.66 -4.80
CA PRO A 60 -7.90 4.35 -6.20
C PRO A 60 -8.31 5.43 -7.20
N LEU A 61 -9.22 6.35 -6.83
CA LEU A 61 -9.59 7.51 -7.64
C LEU A 61 -8.56 8.64 -7.61
N VAL A 62 -7.67 8.66 -6.60
CA VAL A 62 -6.57 9.62 -6.48
C VAL A 62 -5.32 9.07 -7.17
N SER A 63 -5.03 7.79 -6.97
CA SER A 63 -3.86 7.12 -7.53
C SER A 63 -4.16 5.63 -7.67
N TYR A 64 -3.91 5.06 -8.85
CA TYR A 64 -4.13 3.64 -9.13
C TYR A 64 -2.96 2.77 -8.69
N ALA A 65 -1.74 3.14 -9.06
CA ALA A 65 -0.51 2.40 -8.82
C ALA A 65 0.63 3.28 -8.27
N GLY A 66 0.28 4.36 -7.56
CA GLY A 66 1.24 5.27 -6.93
C GLY A 66 1.61 6.49 -7.77
N GLU A 67 1.01 6.68 -8.95
CA GLU A 67 1.16 7.86 -9.79
C GLU A 67 0.36 9.08 -9.27
N ASN A 68 0.67 10.27 -9.78
CA ASN A 68 -0.04 11.53 -9.50
C ASN A 68 -0.04 11.98 -8.01
N LEU A 69 0.98 11.58 -7.25
CA LEU A 69 1.15 11.94 -5.84
C LEU A 69 2.13 13.11 -5.61
N ASP A 70 2.54 13.85 -6.63
CA ASP A 70 3.51 14.95 -6.51
C ASP A 70 3.11 16.03 -5.50
N LEU A 71 1.82 16.15 -5.20
CA LEU A 71 1.29 17.07 -4.19
C LEU A 71 1.91 16.84 -2.81
N VAL A 72 2.31 15.61 -2.46
CA VAL A 72 2.89 15.29 -1.13
C VAL A 72 4.39 15.48 -1.05
N LYS A 73 5.05 15.87 -2.15
CA LYS A 73 6.51 15.99 -2.22
C LYS A 73 7.04 17.02 -1.23
N GLY A 74 7.94 16.58 -0.33
CA GLY A 74 8.52 17.41 0.72
C GLY A 74 7.58 17.74 1.88
N GLN A 75 6.34 17.23 1.86
CA GLN A 75 5.41 17.43 2.97
C GLN A 75 5.68 16.45 4.10
N ASN A 76 5.53 16.93 5.34
CA ASN A 76 5.53 16.07 6.52
C ASN A 76 4.12 15.55 6.74
N LEU A 77 3.90 14.26 6.51
CA LEU A 77 2.60 13.63 6.71
C LEU A 77 2.57 12.95 8.08
N SER A 78 1.57 13.32 8.89
CA SER A 78 1.14 12.55 10.05
C SER A 78 -0.10 11.75 9.67
N PHE A 79 -0.09 10.47 10.04
CA PHE A 79 -1.22 9.58 9.82
C PHE A 79 -2.14 9.57 11.05
N PRO A 80 -3.42 9.21 10.90
CA PRO A 80 -4.36 9.02 12.02
C PRO A 80 -3.88 7.96 13.01
#